data_AF-A0A1V5J4H3-F1
#
_entry.id   AF-A0A1V5J4H3-F1
#
_cell.length_a   1.000
_cell.length_b   1.000
_cell.length_c   1.000
_cell.angle_alpha   90.00
_cell.angle_beta   90.00
_cell.angle_gamma   90.00
#
_symmetry.space_group_name_H-M   'P 1'
#
loop_
_entity.id
_entity.type
_entity.pdbx_description
1 polymer ?
#
loop_
_entity_poly.entity_id
_entity_poly.type
_entity_poly.pdbx_seq_one_letter_code
_entity_poly.pdbx_strand_id
1 'polypeptide(L)'
;MCLIPDSEKIQPITEEIRNKLFAAREKRVHPLKDDKILADWNGLMIAALARGAQVLDEPLYLKAAQKAADFIFADMVDEHGRLLHR
;
A
#
# COMPACT_ATOMS: atom_id res chain seq x y z
N MET A 1 -13.62 19.31 -35.00
CA MET A 1 -13.25 17.87 -34.99
C MET A 1 -11.76 17.79 -34.68
N CYS A 2 -11.36 17.66 -33.42
CA CYS A 2 -9.96 17.50 -33.07
C CYS A 2 -9.51 16.11 -33.52
N LEU A 3 -8.64 16.04 -34.52
CA LEU A 3 -7.95 14.82 -34.90
C LEU A 3 -7.01 14.46 -33.74
N ILE A 4 -7.43 13.54 -32.88
CA ILE A 4 -6.51 12.87 -31.96
C ILE A 4 -5.59 12.03 -32.86
N PRO A 5 -4.28 12.29 -32.90
CA PRO A 5 -3.37 11.50 -33.71
C PRO A 5 -3.43 10.02 -33.31
N ASP A 6 -3.16 9.12 -34.26
CA ASP A 6 -3.11 7.68 -33.99
C ASP A 6 -2.27 7.39 -32.74
N SER A 7 -2.82 6.60 -31.81
CA SER A 7 -2.21 6.31 -30.50
C SER A 7 -0.79 5.74 -30.63
N GLU A 8 -0.51 4.98 -31.69
CA GLU A 8 0.82 4.44 -32.00
C GLU A 8 1.89 5.52 -32.25
N LYS A 9 1.50 6.67 -32.81
CA LYS A 9 2.42 7.79 -33.08
C LYS A 9 2.68 8.66 -31.85
N ILE A 10 1.76 8.67 -30.89
CA ILE A 10 1.83 9.49 -29.68
C ILE A 10 2.65 8.83 -28.58
N GLN A 11 2.62 7.50 -28.48
CA GLN A 11 3.37 6.74 -27.49
C GLN A 11 4.86 7.12 -27.43
N PRO A 12 5.64 7.12 -28.54
CA PRO A 12 7.06 7.42 -28.47
C PRO A 12 7.35 8.85 -27.97
N ILE A 13 6.56 9.83 -28.40
CA ILE A 13 6.70 11.23 -27.97
C ILE A 13 6.37 11.37 -26.48
N THR A 14 5.34 10.66 -26.01
CA THR A 14 4.92 10.68 -24.60
C THR A 14 5.95 10.02 -23.70
N GLU A 15 6.57 8.93 -24.14
CA GLU A 15 7.68 8.29 -23.41
C GLU A 15 8.89 9.21 -23.31
N GLU A 16 9.25 9.89 -24.40
CA GLU A 16 10.36 10.83 -24.40
C GLU A 16 10.11 11.99 -23.40
N ILE A 17 8.90 12.55 -23.39
CA ILE A 17 8.49 13.59 -22.45
C ILE A 17 8.50 13.06 -21.01
N ARG A 18 8.03 11.83 -20.78
CA ARG A 18 8.03 11.19 -19.46
C ARG A 18 9.45 11.03 -18.93
N ASN A 19 10.38 10.58 -19.77
CA ASN A 19 11.80 10.42 -19.39
C ASN A 19 12.46 11.77 -19.06
N LYS A 20 12.20 12.81 -19.86
CA LYS A 20 12.68 14.18 -19.58
C LYS A 20 12.16 14.70 -18.24
N LEU A 21 10.86 14.52 -17.97
CA LEU A 21 10.24 14.89 -16.70
C LEU A 21 10.77 14.07 -15.52
N PHE A 22 11.00 12.77 -15.71
CA PHE A 22 11.56 11.88 -14.69
C PHE A 22 12.98 12.32 -14.30
N ALA A 23 13.86 12.54 -15.27
CA ALA A 23 15.23 13.00 -15.03
C ALA A 23 15.30 14.37 -14.33
N ALA A 24 14.32 15.25 -14.58
CA ALA A 24 14.21 16.52 -13.86
C ALA A 24 13.66 16.36 -12.42
N ARG A 25 12.78 15.37 -12.18
CA ARG A 25 12.21 15.06 -10.86
C ARG A 25 13.21 14.37 -9.94
N GLU A 26 14.05 13.48 -10.48
CA GLU A 26 15.14 12.79 -9.77
C GLU A 26 16.15 13.73 -9.10
N LYS A 27 16.29 14.96 -9.61
CA LYS A 27 17.18 15.98 -9.01
C LYS A 27 16.63 16.61 -7.72
N ARG A 28 15.36 16.34 -7.38
CA ARG A 28 14.71 16.89 -6.18
C ARG A 28 14.94 15.92 -5.02
N VAL A 29 15.01 16.44 -3.80
CA VAL A 29 14.87 15.60 -2.61
C VAL A 29 13.52 14.87 -2.71
N HIS A 30 13.54 13.55 -2.72
CA HIS A 30 12.31 12.77 -2.76
C HIS A 30 11.44 13.15 -1.57
N PRO A 31 10.11 13.32 -1.76
CA PRO A 31 9.21 13.49 -0.64
C PRO A 31 9.41 12.34 0.37
N LEU A 32 9.37 12.66 1.65
CA LEU A 32 9.33 11.63 2.68
C LEU A 32 8.11 10.74 2.43
N LYS A 33 8.34 9.44 2.41
CA LYS A 33 7.25 8.46 2.41
C LYS A 33 6.77 8.32 3.84
N ASP A 34 5.47 8.25 4.02
CA ASP A 34 4.93 7.90 5.33
C ASP A 34 5.07 6.39 5.50
N ASP A 35 6.10 5.96 6.22
CA ASP A 35 6.35 4.54 6.52
C ASP A 35 5.57 4.09 7.78
N LYS A 36 4.64 4.91 8.28
CA LYS A 36 3.85 4.58 9.48
C LYS A 36 2.86 3.47 9.18
N ILE A 37 2.98 2.41 9.96
CA ILE A 37 1.97 1.37 10.07
C ILE A 37 1.05 1.76 11.23
N LEU A 38 -0.27 1.83 10.99
CA LEU A 38 -1.27 2.20 11.99
C LEU A 38 -1.98 0.96 12.53
N ALA A 39 -1.79 0.67 13.83
CA ALA A 39 -2.39 -0.50 14.47
C ALA A 39 -3.93 -0.45 14.42
N ASP A 40 -4.53 0.74 14.51
CA ASP A 40 -5.98 0.91 14.59
C ASP A 40 -6.72 0.42 13.34
N TRP A 41 -6.30 0.88 12.15
CA TRP A 41 -6.90 0.47 10.88
C TRP A 41 -6.60 -0.99 10.55
N ASN A 42 -5.39 -1.45 10.88
CA ASN A 42 -5.04 -2.85 10.73
C ASN A 42 -5.88 -3.75 11.65
N GLY A 43 -6.24 -3.29 12.85
CA GLY A 43 -7.13 -4.00 13.76
C GLY A 43 -8.51 -4.27 13.15
N LEU A 44 -9.11 -3.27 12.50
CA LEU A 44 -10.39 -3.44 11.80
C LEU A 44 -10.28 -4.44 10.63
N MET A 45 -9.22 -4.35 9.84
CA MET A 45 -8.94 -5.30 8.74
C MET A 45 -8.76 -6.73 9.26
N ILE A 46 -7.96 -6.93 10.31
CA ILE A 46 -7.73 -8.24 10.93
C ILE A 46 -9.04 -8.84 11.41
N ALA A 47 -9.89 -8.05 12.09
CA ALA A 47 -11.18 -8.52 12.58
C ALA A 47 -12.11 -8.95 11.43
N ALA A 48 -12.18 -8.16 10.35
CA ALA A 48 -12.97 -8.49 9.17
C ALA A 48 -12.49 -9.78 8.48
N LEU A 49 -11.17 -9.94 8.30
CA LEU A 49 -10.58 -11.15 7.71
C LEU A 49 -10.79 -12.38 8.58
N ALA A 50 -10.58 -12.29 9.89
CA ALA A 50 -10.79 -13.39 10.82
C ALA A 50 -12.27 -13.82 10.83
N ARG A 51 -13.20 -12.85 10.83
CA ARG A 51 -14.63 -13.14 10.78
C ARG A 51 -15.04 -13.73 9.43
N GLY A 52 -14.53 -13.18 8.33
CA GLY A 52 -14.76 -13.69 6.98
C GLY A 52 -14.27 -15.12 6.83
N ALA A 53 -13.09 -15.44 7.35
CA ALA A 53 -12.55 -16.80 7.35
C ALA A 53 -13.47 -17.79 8.08
N GLN A 54 -13.99 -17.42 9.25
CA GLN A 54 -14.92 -18.27 10.01
C GLN A 54 -16.25 -18.51 9.29
N VAL A 55 -16.81 -17.48 8.66
CA VAL A 55 -18.15 -17.56 8.05
C VAL A 55 -18.09 -18.24 6.67
N LEU A 56 -17.02 -18.01 5.92
CA LEU A 56 -16.87 -18.47 4.54
C LEU A 56 -16.01 -19.72 4.40
N ASP A 57 -15.42 -20.20 5.49
CA ASP A 57 -14.42 -21.30 5.52
C ASP A 57 -13.25 -21.05 4.54
N GLU A 58 -12.82 -19.79 4.45
CA GLU A 58 -11.80 -19.35 3.49
C GLU A 58 -10.41 -19.25 4.15
N PRO A 59 -9.48 -20.20 3.88
CA PRO A 59 -8.18 -20.27 4.55
C PRO A 59 -7.26 -19.10 4.19
N LEU A 60 -7.43 -18.46 3.03
CA LEU A 60 -6.63 -17.28 2.67
C LEU A 60 -6.91 -16.10 3.60
N TYR A 61 -8.17 -15.91 4.01
CA TYR A 61 -8.54 -14.85 4.95
C TYR A 61 -7.97 -15.13 6.34
N LEU A 62 -7.99 -16.39 6.78
CA LEU A 62 -7.37 -16.78 8.05
C LEU A 62 -5.86 -16.49 8.04
N LYS A 63 -5.18 -16.91 6.98
CA LYS A 63 -3.73 -16.70 6.84
C LYS A 63 -3.37 -15.21 6.81
N ALA A 64 -4.15 -14.40 6.12
CA ALA A 64 -3.95 -12.96 6.06
C ALA A 64 -4.17 -12.30 7.42
N ALA A 65 -5.24 -12.65 8.14
CA ALA A 65 -5.52 -12.16 9.49
C ALA A 65 -4.40 -12.53 10.46
N GLN A 66 -3.96 -13.78 10.45
CA GLN A 66 -2.90 -14.30 11.33
C GLN A 66 -1.60 -13.55 11.10
N LYS A 67 -1.14 -13.46 9.84
CA LYS A 67 0.11 -12.77 9.51
C LYS A 67 0.11 -11.31 9.94
N ALA A 68 -1.01 -10.62 9.76
CA ALA A 68 -1.15 -9.22 10.16
C ALA A 68 -1.18 -9.07 11.69
N ALA A 69 -1.87 -9.95 12.41
CA ALA A 69 -1.88 -9.95 13.86
C ALA A 69 -0.49 -10.24 14.44
N ASP A 70 0.22 -11.23 13.89
CA ASP A 70 1.57 -11.61 14.32
C ASP A 70 2.54 -10.41 14.17
N PHE A 71 2.45 -9.66 13.06
CA PHE A 71 3.23 -8.44 12.86
C PHE A 71 2.91 -7.37 13.91
N ILE A 72 1.63 -7.14 14.21
CA ILE A 72 1.25 -6.16 15.24
C ILE A 72 1.84 -6.54 16.60
N PHE A 73 1.74 -7.81 17.00
CA PHE A 73 2.25 -8.25 18.29
C PHE A 73 3.78 -8.29 18.37
N ALA A 74 4.47 -8.52 17.24
CA ALA A 74 5.93 -8.55 17.19
C ALA A 74 6.55 -7.14 17.14
N ASP A 75 5.96 -6.23 16.35
CA ASP A 75 6.61 -4.97 15.97
C ASP A 75 5.87 -3.72 16.45
N MET A 76 4.62 -3.85 16.92
CA MET A 76 3.76 -2.73 17.29
C MET A 76 3.28 -2.76 18.75
N VAL A 77 4.01 -3.43 19.63
CA VAL A 77 3.74 -3.46 21.08
C VAL A 77 4.94 -2.84 21.82
N ASP A 78 4.68 -1.91 22.73
CA ASP A 78 5.70 -1.30 23.58
C ASP A 78 6.14 -2.25 24.71
N GLU A 79 7.20 -1.88 25.43
CA GLU A 79 7.74 -2.66 26.56
C GLU A 79 6.75 -2.84 27.74
N HIS A 80 5.65 -2.08 27.74
CA HIS A 80 4.58 -2.18 28.73
C HIS A 80 3.36 -2.96 28.23
N GLY A 81 3.46 -3.57 27.04
CA GLY A 81 2.39 -4.38 26.46
C GLY A 81 1.27 -3.56 25.80
N ARG A 82 1.48 -2.27 25.53
CA ARG A 82 0.50 -1.41 24.86
C ARG A 82 0.78 -1.35 23.37
N LEU A 83 -0.28 -1.27 22.58
CA LEU A 83 -0.16 -1.09 21.14
C LEU A 83 0.38 0.30 20.82
N LEU A 84 1.30 0.37 19.87
CA LEU A 84 1.75 1.62 19.25
C LEU A 84 0.62 2.16 18.39
N HIS A 85 -0.14 3.09 18.96
CA HIS A 85 -1.16 3.88 18.27
C HIS A 85 -0.76 5.37 18.32
N ARG A 86 -1.13 6.15 17.31
CA ARG A 86 -0.85 7.59 17.26
C ARG A 86 -2.08 8.37 16.82
#